data_AF-A0A7D9D4S2-F1
#
_entry.id   AF-A0A7D9D4S2-F1
#
_cell.length_a   1.000
_cell.length_b   1.000
_cell.length_c   1.000
_cell.angle_alpha   90.00
_cell.angle_beta   90.00
_cell.angle_gamma   90.00
#
_symmetry.space_group_name_H-M   'P 1'
#
loop_
_entity.id
_entity.type
_entity.pdbx_description
1 polymer ?
#
loop_
_entity_poly.entity_id
_entity_poly.type
_entity_poly.pdbx_seq_one_letter_code
_entity_poly.pdbx_strand_id
1 'polypeptide(L)'
;MSTTSGGNISTFSAELGHRFPTFNACINKTRGRESHNSSSRSSVIKNSKKRKPNNINTQDASDLVIIPNPDTKQVPSHSNKVKLEERELIIHEFPFNKGWSPLELRENIEKQLSKNVFFEFMKACYGTLVVPKLAEGVRMNGERILKFSGQGSVYIRCLEPLEEEDDEDQELLQPVFSDDDT
;
A
#
# COMPACT_ATOMS: atom_id res chain seq x y z
N MET A 1 -63.49 -29.69 -14.55
CA MET A 1 -62.40 -30.13 -13.66
C MET A 1 -61.09 -29.79 -14.35
N SER A 2 -60.33 -28.86 -13.79
CA SER A 2 -59.06 -28.35 -14.34
C SER A 2 -57.88 -29.16 -13.79
N THR A 3 -56.89 -29.49 -14.62
CA THR A 3 -55.51 -29.68 -14.17
C THR A 3 -54.52 -29.23 -15.26
N THR A 4 -53.61 -28.38 -14.83
CA THR A 4 -52.58 -27.59 -15.51
C THR A 4 -51.25 -28.31 -15.70
N SER A 5 -50.55 -27.89 -16.77
CA SER A 5 -49.11 -27.53 -16.86
C SER A 5 -48.02 -28.46 -16.34
N GLY A 6 -47.01 -28.67 -17.20
CA GLY A 6 -45.69 -29.17 -16.80
C GLY A 6 -44.67 -29.05 -17.93
N GLY A 7 -44.29 -27.82 -18.27
CA GLY A 7 -43.25 -27.53 -19.26
C GLY A 7 -41.86 -27.98 -18.79
N ASN A 8 -41.06 -28.42 -19.76
CA ASN A 8 -39.74 -29.04 -19.60
C ASN A 8 -38.69 -28.01 -19.17
N ILE A 9 -38.29 -28.02 -17.89
CA ILE A 9 -37.27 -27.12 -17.30
C ILE A 9 -35.85 -27.73 -17.39
N SER A 10 -35.69 -28.95 -17.94
CA SER A 10 -34.45 -29.73 -17.81
C SER A 10 -33.30 -29.34 -18.74
N THR A 11 -33.50 -28.44 -19.70
CA THR A 11 -32.46 -28.07 -20.69
C THR A 11 -31.63 -26.84 -20.30
N PHE A 12 -32.17 -25.92 -19.50
CA PHE A 12 -31.46 -24.66 -19.20
C PHE A 12 -30.36 -24.84 -18.14
N SER A 13 -30.55 -25.73 -17.16
CA SER A 13 -29.54 -26.00 -16.12
C SER A 13 -28.29 -26.71 -16.64
N ALA A 14 -28.40 -27.48 -17.73
CA ALA A 14 -27.23 -28.13 -18.34
C ALA A 14 -26.32 -27.12 -19.05
N GLU A 15 -26.88 -26.09 -19.69
CA GLU A 15 -26.12 -25.07 -20.41
C GLU A 15 -25.37 -24.11 -19.46
N LEU A 16 -25.97 -23.79 -18.30
CA LEU A 16 -25.34 -22.96 -17.27
C LEU A 16 -24.09 -23.62 -16.66
N GLY A 17 -24.06 -24.95 -16.54
CA GLY A 17 -22.91 -25.69 -16.02
C GLY A 17 -21.67 -25.64 -16.92
N HIS A 18 -21.84 -25.42 -18.23
CA HIS A 18 -20.74 -25.27 -19.18
C HIS A 18 -20.22 -23.83 -19.27
N ARG A 19 -21.08 -22.83 -19.08
CA ARG A 19 -20.69 -21.40 -19.16
C ARG A 19 -20.14 -20.86 -17.84
N PHE A 20 -20.51 -21.46 -16.71
CA PHE A 20 -20.07 -21.04 -15.37
C PHE A 20 -19.61 -22.27 -14.56
N PRO A 21 -18.31 -22.62 -14.55
CA PRO A 21 -17.77 -23.81 -13.87
C PRO A 21 -18.05 -23.87 -12.36
N THR A 22 -18.41 -22.73 -11.77
CA THR A 22 -18.73 -22.58 -10.35
C THR A 22 -20.18 -22.92 -9.99
N PHE A 23 -21.10 -23.06 -10.96
CA PHE A 23 -22.52 -23.29 -10.68
C PHE A 23 -22.82 -24.69 -10.11
N ASN A 24 -22.07 -25.72 -10.53
CA ASN A 24 -22.30 -27.09 -10.09
C ASN A 24 -21.73 -27.43 -8.71
N ALA A 25 -20.91 -26.55 -8.11
CA ALA A 25 -20.28 -26.80 -6.82
C ALA A 25 -21.25 -26.76 -5.63
N CYS A 26 -22.45 -26.20 -5.81
CA CYS A 26 -23.40 -25.98 -4.72
C CYS A 26 -24.59 -26.97 -4.67
N ILE A 27 -24.77 -27.83 -5.68
CA ILE A 27 -25.97 -28.69 -5.77
C ILE A 27 -25.76 -30.08 -5.13
N ASN A 28 -24.53 -30.54 -4.95
CA ASN A 28 -24.24 -31.88 -4.40
C ASN A 28 -24.22 -31.93 -2.86
N LYS A 29 -25.15 -31.24 -2.18
CA LYS A 29 -25.29 -31.27 -0.71
C LYS A 29 -26.63 -31.79 -0.23
N THR A 30 -27.25 -32.77 -0.89
CA THR A 30 -28.32 -33.57 -0.26
C THR A 30 -28.43 -34.97 -0.87
N ARG A 31 -28.43 -36.00 0.01
CA ARG A 31 -28.75 -37.44 -0.18
C ARG A 31 -27.61 -38.27 -0.82
N GLY A 32 -27.03 -39.33 -0.27
CA GLY A 32 -27.26 -40.16 0.92
C GLY A 32 -27.22 -41.65 0.54
N ARG A 33 -26.41 -42.46 1.27
CA ARG A 33 -26.19 -43.94 1.24
C ARG A 33 -25.18 -44.48 0.21
N GLU A 34 -24.27 -45.40 0.50
CA GLU A 34 -24.23 -46.46 1.54
C GLU A 34 -22.79 -46.97 1.83
N SER A 35 -22.65 -47.62 3.00
CA SER A 35 -21.72 -48.73 3.34
C SER A 35 -20.40 -48.55 4.13
N HIS A 36 -20.45 -49.19 5.30
CA HIS A 36 -19.45 -49.93 6.10
C HIS A 36 -18.39 -49.23 7.00
N ASN A 37 -18.58 -49.48 8.31
CA ASN A 37 -17.61 -49.75 9.37
C ASN A 37 -16.24 -49.04 9.36
N SER A 38 -16.04 -48.15 10.32
CA SER A 38 -15.21 -48.50 11.50
C SER A 38 -15.23 -47.36 12.52
N SER A 39 -15.30 -47.77 13.79
CA SER A 39 -15.15 -46.93 14.97
C SER A 39 -13.75 -46.33 15.02
N SER A 40 -13.68 -45.01 15.07
CA SER A 40 -12.57 -44.29 15.70
C SER A 40 -13.12 -42.97 16.23
N ARG A 41 -13.23 -42.89 17.55
CA ARG A 41 -13.44 -41.61 18.24
C ARG A 41 -12.21 -40.74 17.97
N SER A 42 -12.29 -39.85 17.00
CA SER A 42 -11.46 -38.67 16.92
C SER A 42 -12.38 -37.47 16.87
N SER A 43 -12.25 -36.60 17.86
CA SER A 43 -12.89 -35.30 17.92
C SER A 43 -12.50 -34.51 16.67
N VAL A 44 -13.41 -34.43 15.70
CA VAL A 44 -13.23 -33.59 14.51
C VAL A 44 -13.24 -32.13 14.97
N ILE A 45 -12.02 -31.63 15.11
CA ILE A 45 -11.68 -30.22 15.23
C ILE A 45 -12.47 -29.49 14.15
N LYS A 46 -13.38 -28.61 14.59
CA LYS A 46 -14.04 -27.64 13.71
C LYS A 46 -12.92 -26.89 13.00
N ASN A 47 -12.77 -27.09 11.69
CA ASN A 47 -12.00 -26.18 10.85
C ASN A 47 -12.77 -24.85 10.77
N SER A 48 -12.75 -24.08 11.87
CA SER A 48 -12.73 -22.64 11.77
C SER A 48 -11.64 -22.33 10.77
N LYS A 49 -11.97 -21.64 9.67
CA LYS A 49 -10.99 -21.04 8.77
C LYS A 49 -9.88 -20.47 9.64
N LYS A 50 -8.75 -21.18 9.72
CA LYS A 50 -7.55 -20.67 10.36
C LYS A 50 -7.20 -19.48 9.49
N ARG A 51 -7.60 -18.29 9.93
CA ARG A 51 -6.91 -17.07 9.57
C ARG A 51 -5.45 -17.45 9.80
N LYS A 52 -4.63 -17.34 8.74
CA LYS A 52 -3.18 -17.49 8.88
C LYS A 52 -2.79 -16.75 10.16
N PRO A 53 -1.95 -17.33 11.04
CA PRO A 53 -1.39 -16.53 12.12
C PRO A 53 -0.82 -15.28 11.44
N ASN A 54 -1.34 -14.10 11.78
CA ASN A 54 -0.73 -12.85 11.37
C ASN A 54 0.71 -12.99 11.83
N ASN A 55 1.65 -13.09 10.88
CA ASN A 55 3.04 -12.99 11.26
C ASN A 55 3.21 -11.56 11.78
N ILE A 56 3.36 -11.45 13.10
CA ILE A 56 3.31 -10.20 13.85
C ILE A 56 4.53 -9.30 13.56
N ASN A 57 5.50 -9.75 12.76
CA ASN A 57 6.68 -8.97 12.40
C ASN A 57 6.96 -9.05 10.89
N THR A 58 5.99 -8.69 10.05
CA THR A 58 6.31 -8.44 8.63
C THR A 58 6.80 -7.00 8.58
N GLN A 59 8.12 -6.85 8.54
CA GLN A 59 8.76 -5.57 8.28
C GLN A 59 8.51 -5.26 6.80
N ASP A 60 7.63 -4.30 6.55
CA ASP A 60 7.32 -3.93 5.18
C ASP A 60 8.44 -3.00 4.72
N ALA A 61 9.34 -3.53 3.88
CA ALA A 61 10.41 -2.77 3.26
C ALA A 61 9.79 -1.70 2.37
N SER A 62 9.92 -0.44 2.77
CA SER A 62 9.55 0.72 1.96
C SER A 62 10.73 1.65 1.88
N ASP A 63 10.92 2.31 0.74
CA ASP A 63 11.98 3.30 0.61
C ASP A 63 11.67 4.52 1.48
N LEU A 64 12.67 5.05 2.18
CA LEU A 64 12.60 6.32 2.88
C LEU A 64 13.28 7.38 2.02
N VAL A 65 12.52 8.41 1.63
CA VAL A 65 12.99 9.53 0.80
C VAL A 65 13.04 10.78 1.66
N ILE A 66 14.23 11.36 1.79
CA ILE A 66 14.48 12.56 2.57
C ILE A 66 14.48 13.77 1.63
N ILE A 67 13.61 14.73 1.90
CA ILE A 67 13.51 15.98 1.17
C ILE A 67 14.27 17.04 1.98
N PRO A 68 15.45 17.48 1.50
CA PRO A 68 16.36 18.32 2.28
C PRO A 68 15.85 19.76 2.46
N ASN A 69 15.09 20.27 1.48
CA ASN A 69 14.60 21.64 1.46
C ASN A 69 13.14 21.73 1.99
N PRO A 70 12.85 22.59 2.99
CA PRO A 70 11.50 22.78 3.53
C PRO A 70 10.49 23.35 2.51
N ASP A 71 10.96 24.10 1.52
CA ASP A 71 10.08 24.75 0.54
C ASP A 71 9.65 23.83 -0.61
N THR A 72 10.30 22.68 -0.74
CA THR A 72 9.97 21.70 -1.77
C THR A 72 8.60 21.08 -1.51
N LYS A 73 7.69 21.34 -2.45
CA LYS A 73 6.29 20.85 -2.44
C LYS A 73 6.02 19.82 -3.52
N GLN A 74 6.93 19.60 -4.46
CA GLN A 74 6.75 18.62 -5.53
C GLN A 74 7.37 17.29 -5.15
N VAL A 75 6.76 16.20 -5.62
CA VAL A 75 7.39 14.88 -5.55
C VAL A 75 8.64 14.91 -6.44
N PRO A 76 9.81 14.43 -5.97
CA PRO A 76 11.02 14.41 -6.77
C PRO A 76 10.80 13.73 -8.12
N SER A 77 11.16 14.44 -9.20
CA SER A 77 11.21 13.89 -10.55
C SER A 77 12.33 12.84 -10.67
N HIS A 78 12.42 12.15 -11.81
CA HIS A 78 13.49 11.17 -12.03
C HIS A 78 14.89 11.77 -11.82
N SER A 79 15.18 12.94 -12.42
CA SER A 79 16.48 13.61 -12.28
C SER A 79 16.77 14.01 -10.84
N ASN A 80 15.78 14.54 -10.12
CA ASN A 80 15.95 14.91 -8.72
C ASN A 80 16.13 13.69 -7.83
N LYS A 81 15.47 12.58 -8.16
CA LYS A 81 15.66 11.31 -7.46
C LYS A 81 17.10 10.81 -7.59
N VAL A 82 17.70 10.90 -8.77
CA VAL A 82 19.13 10.58 -8.97
C VAL A 82 20.02 11.46 -8.10
N LYS A 83 19.79 12.79 -8.07
CA LYS A 83 20.52 13.71 -7.17
C LYS A 83 20.39 13.32 -5.69
N LEU A 84 19.20 12.89 -5.26
CA LEU A 84 18.95 12.44 -3.89
C LEU A 84 19.63 11.10 -3.58
N GLU A 85 19.67 10.17 -4.54
CA GLU A 85 20.40 8.89 -4.40
C GLU A 85 21.91 9.13 -4.30
N GLU A 86 22.48 10.02 -5.11
CA GLU A 86 23.90 10.41 -5.06
C GLU A 86 24.31 11.03 -3.72
N ARG A 87 23.38 11.74 -3.07
CA ARG A 87 23.60 12.36 -1.75
C ARG A 87 23.22 11.44 -0.57
N GLU A 88 22.92 10.17 -0.83
CA GLU A 88 22.48 9.19 0.18
C GLU A 88 21.22 9.62 0.97
N LEU A 89 20.38 10.49 0.37
CA LEU A 89 19.12 10.97 0.94
C LEU A 89 17.93 10.04 0.65
N ILE A 90 18.19 8.92 -0.04
CA ILE A 90 17.22 7.86 -0.27
C ILE A 90 17.76 6.57 0.34
N ILE A 91 16.98 6.01 1.26
CA ILE A 91 17.32 4.75 1.93
C ILE A 91 16.36 3.69 1.42
N HIS A 92 16.89 2.82 0.58
CA HIS A 92 16.14 1.70 0.03
C HIS A 92 15.82 0.67 1.11
N GLU A 93 14.62 0.10 1.02
CA GLU A 93 14.17 -0.98 1.90
C GLU A 93 14.29 -0.65 3.41
N PHE A 94 13.99 0.60 3.80
CA PHE A 94 14.09 1.02 5.19
C PHE A 94 13.20 0.12 6.09
N PRO A 95 13.74 -0.35 7.24
CA PRO A 95 13.15 -1.43 8.02
C PRO A 95 11.98 -0.98 8.90
N PHE A 96 10.89 -0.45 8.31
CA PHE A 96 9.74 0.02 9.06
C PHE A 96 9.10 -1.08 9.90
N ASN A 97 9.03 -0.86 11.21
CA ASN A 97 8.37 -1.77 12.13
C ASN A 97 7.00 -1.25 12.54
N LYS A 98 5.97 -2.09 12.36
CA LYS A 98 4.59 -1.78 12.76
C LYS A 98 4.43 -1.45 14.25
N GLY A 99 5.25 -2.06 15.11
CA GLY A 99 5.22 -1.91 16.55
C GLY A 99 5.86 -0.63 17.08
N TRP A 100 6.53 0.17 16.24
CA TRP A 100 7.18 1.40 16.71
C TRP A 100 6.18 2.42 17.22
N SER A 101 6.43 2.91 18.43
CA SER A 101 5.80 4.09 18.99
C SER A 101 6.18 5.35 18.18
N PRO A 102 5.45 6.47 18.33
CA PRO A 102 5.80 7.72 17.68
C PRO A 102 7.23 8.20 17.96
N LEU A 103 7.75 7.91 19.15
CA LEU A 103 9.12 8.28 19.55
C LEU A 103 10.14 7.37 18.86
N GLU A 104 9.98 6.05 18.95
CA GLU A 104 10.89 5.09 18.31
C GLU A 104 10.93 5.24 16.79
N LEU A 105 9.78 5.46 16.15
CA LEU A 105 9.72 5.71 14.71
C LEU A 105 10.60 6.90 14.35
N ARG A 106 10.49 7.99 15.12
CA ARG A 106 11.23 9.21 14.88
C ARG A 106 12.72 9.00 15.13
N GLU A 107 13.10 8.43 16.26
CA GLU A 107 14.50 8.15 16.61
C GLU A 107 15.19 7.24 15.59
N ASN A 108 14.50 6.21 15.07
CA ASN A 108 15.09 5.32 14.08
C ASN A 108 15.30 5.99 12.71
N ILE A 109 14.48 6.99 12.37
CA ILE A 109 14.69 7.83 11.19
C ILE A 109 15.81 8.84 11.47
N GLU A 110 15.83 9.49 12.62
CA GLU A 110 16.87 10.48 13.00
C GLU A 110 18.27 9.87 12.99
N LYS A 111 18.43 8.59 13.36
CA LYS A 111 19.71 7.86 13.25
C LYS A 111 20.26 7.78 11.82
N GLN A 112 19.40 7.92 10.82
CA GLN A 112 19.81 7.91 9.41
C GLN A 112 20.26 9.29 8.93
N LEU A 113 19.92 10.35 9.66
CA LEU A 113 20.27 11.71 9.31
C LEU A 113 21.64 12.04 9.91
N SER A 114 22.52 12.65 9.11
CA SER A 114 23.84 13.07 9.58
C SER A 114 23.78 14.19 10.62
N LYS A 115 22.65 14.88 10.71
CA LYS A 115 22.37 16.00 11.64
C LYS A 115 21.05 15.75 12.35
N ASN A 116 20.95 16.22 13.60
CA ASN A 116 19.70 16.20 14.33
C ASN A 116 18.78 17.34 13.83
N VAL A 117 18.06 17.07 12.74
CA VAL A 117 17.10 18.02 12.16
C VAL A 117 15.67 17.58 12.43
N PHE A 118 14.80 18.56 12.66
CA PHE A 118 13.37 18.30 12.71
C PHE A 118 12.84 18.04 11.30
N PHE A 119 11.91 17.09 11.18
CA PHE A 119 11.25 16.78 9.93
C PHE A 119 9.75 16.54 10.11
N GLU A 120 9.04 16.60 8.99
CA GLU A 120 7.62 16.32 8.88
C GLU A 120 7.37 15.18 7.89
N PHE A 121 6.40 14.32 8.18
CA PHE A 121 6.00 13.25 7.26
C PHE A 121 5.17 13.81 6.12
N MET A 122 5.45 13.39 4.89
CA MET A 122 4.80 13.89 3.67
C MET A 122 4.15 12.74 2.90
N LYS A 123 3.04 13.04 2.21
CA LYS A 123 2.35 12.14 1.29
C LYS A 123 2.55 12.61 -0.14
N ALA A 124 2.92 11.71 -1.04
CA ALA A 124 2.78 11.96 -2.47
C ALA A 124 1.29 11.92 -2.88
N CYS A 125 0.81 13.03 -3.45
CA CYS A 125 -0.56 13.23 -3.94
C CYS A 125 -0.49 13.97 -5.29
N TYR A 126 -0.80 13.28 -6.39
CA TYR A 126 -0.85 13.89 -7.74
C TYR A 126 0.41 14.70 -8.12
N GLY A 127 1.60 14.19 -7.81
CA GLY A 127 2.88 14.88 -8.08
C GLY A 127 3.28 15.93 -7.04
N THR A 128 2.48 16.14 -5.99
CA THR A 128 2.78 17.07 -4.89
C THR A 128 2.96 16.35 -3.56
N LEU A 129 3.78 16.92 -2.68
CA LEU A 129 3.99 16.48 -1.32
C LEU A 129 3.04 17.23 -0.38
N VAL A 130 2.19 16.48 0.30
CA VAL A 130 1.15 17.01 1.19
C VAL A 130 1.28 16.42 2.58
N VAL A 131 1.21 17.27 3.60
CA VAL A 131 1.20 16.85 5.00
C VAL A 131 -0.07 16.02 5.29
N PRO A 132 0.03 14.82 5.88
CA PRO A 132 -1.14 14.05 6.29
C PRO A 132 -1.97 14.79 7.32
N LYS A 133 -3.28 14.89 7.07
CA LYS A 133 -4.25 15.38 8.04
C LYS A 133 -4.47 14.31 9.12
N LEU A 134 -3.76 14.43 10.24
CA LEU A 134 -3.99 13.63 11.43
C LEU A 134 -5.04 14.30 12.31
N ALA A 135 -5.84 13.49 13.01
CA ALA A 135 -6.75 14.01 14.02
C ALA A 135 -5.95 14.61 15.19
N GLU A 136 -6.57 15.54 15.91
CA GLU A 136 -5.94 16.19 17.06
C GLU A 136 -5.48 15.16 18.11
N GLY A 137 -4.26 15.34 18.64
CA GLY A 137 -3.63 14.40 19.57
C GLY A 137 -3.10 13.11 18.93
N VAL A 138 -3.36 12.86 17.65
CA VAL A 138 -2.85 11.67 16.94
C VAL A 138 -1.49 11.96 16.31
N ARG A 139 -0.49 11.15 16.68
CA ARG A 139 0.86 11.20 16.09
C ARG A 139 1.09 10.07 15.10
N MET A 140 2.01 10.28 14.16
CA MET A 140 2.47 9.20 13.28
C MET A 140 3.19 8.13 14.10
N ASN A 141 2.94 6.86 13.80
CA ASN A 141 3.57 5.69 14.43
C ASN A 141 3.85 4.60 13.39
N GLY A 142 4.53 3.52 13.76
CA GLY A 142 4.91 2.44 12.87
C GLY A 142 3.74 1.85 12.07
N GLU A 143 2.62 1.56 12.72
CA GLU A 143 1.44 1.05 12.03
C GLU A 143 0.84 2.07 11.05
N ARG A 144 0.76 3.35 11.42
CA ARG A 144 0.19 4.38 10.54
C ARG A 144 1.09 4.66 9.36
N ILE A 145 2.41 4.73 9.54
CA ILE A 145 3.32 5.08 8.45
C ILE A 145 3.29 4.01 7.35
N LEU A 146 3.21 2.74 7.73
CA LEU A 146 3.07 1.61 6.80
C LEU A 146 1.73 1.65 6.02
N LYS A 147 0.62 1.92 6.72
CA LYS A 147 -0.69 2.09 6.05
C LYS A 147 -0.71 3.33 5.15
N PHE A 148 0.04 4.35 5.53
CA PHE A 148 0.08 5.65 4.88
C PHE A 148 0.91 5.64 3.59
N SER A 149 2.04 4.92 3.59
CA SER A 149 2.87 4.67 2.41
C SER A 149 2.24 3.66 1.46
N GLY A 150 1.53 2.66 1.99
CA GLY A 150 0.94 1.59 1.19
C GLY A 150 2.02 0.75 0.54
N GLN A 151 2.12 0.80 -0.79
CA GLN A 151 3.20 0.15 -1.56
C GLN A 151 4.31 1.12 -1.99
N GLY A 152 4.18 2.41 -1.67
CA GLY A 152 5.10 3.45 -2.10
C GLY A 152 6.16 3.80 -1.06
N SER A 153 6.98 4.79 -1.40
CA SER A 153 7.98 5.36 -0.50
C SER A 153 7.34 6.20 0.61
N VAL A 154 8.04 6.29 1.74
CA VAL A 154 7.78 7.25 2.81
C VAL A 154 8.59 8.49 2.54
N TYR A 155 7.93 9.65 2.44
CA TYR A 155 8.60 10.93 2.28
C TYR A 155 8.69 11.62 3.64
N ILE A 156 9.86 12.13 3.99
CA ILE A 156 10.03 13.09 5.08
C ILE A 156 10.61 14.37 4.52
N ARG A 157 10.20 15.51 5.05
CA ARG A 157 10.73 16.81 4.68
C ARG A 157 11.37 17.47 5.87
N CYS A 158 12.61 17.89 5.73
CA CYS A 158 13.33 18.62 6.76
C CYS A 158 12.70 20.00 6.95
N LEU A 159 12.58 20.44 8.19
CA LEU A 159 12.10 21.78 8.53
C LEU A 159 13.21 22.83 8.43
N GLU A 160 14.45 22.38 8.50
CA GLU A 160 15.66 23.17 8.29
C GLU A 160 16.40 22.59 7.08
N PRO A 161 16.92 23.43 6.17
CA PRO A 161 17.70 22.97 5.02
C PRO A 161 18.90 22.12 5.46
N LEU A 162 19.04 20.91 4.92
CA LEU A 162 20.20 20.06 5.22
C LEU A 162 21.50 20.57 4.57
N GLU A 163 21.38 21.23 3.41
CA GLU A 163 22.44 21.83 2.60
C GLU A 163 21.88 23.06 1.84
N GLU A 164 22.71 24.06 1.55
CA GLU A 164 22.40 25.19 0.66
C GLU A 164 22.25 24.63 -0.77
N GLU A 165 21.06 24.65 -1.37
CA GLU A 165 20.87 24.19 -2.75
C GLU A 165 21.43 25.23 -3.74
N ASP A 166 22.23 24.78 -4.70
CA ASP A 166 22.48 25.49 -5.95
C ASP A 166 21.15 25.60 -6.73
N ASP A 167 20.64 26.83 -6.84
CA ASP A 167 19.36 27.25 -7.44
C ASP A 167 19.25 27.03 -8.98
N GLU A 168 19.77 25.96 -9.55
CA GLU A 168 19.92 25.87 -11.02
C GLU A 168 18.69 25.34 -11.80
N ASP A 169 17.67 24.79 -11.14
CA ASP A 169 16.58 24.09 -11.86
C ASP A 169 15.33 24.96 -12.18
N GLN A 170 15.38 26.30 -12.01
CA GLN A 170 14.24 27.20 -12.33
C GLN A 170 14.28 27.85 -13.73
N GLU A 171 15.35 27.71 -14.52
CA GLU A 171 15.41 28.32 -15.87
C GLU A 171 14.92 27.38 -16.99
N LEU A 172 13.61 27.14 -17.11
CA LEU A 172 13.05 26.56 -18.36
C LEU A 172 11.64 27.08 -18.65
N LEU A 173 11.47 28.41 -18.69
CA LEU A 173 10.30 29.05 -19.31
C LEU A 173 10.73 30.33 -20.04
N GLN A 174 11.40 30.18 -21.19
CA GLN A 174 11.39 31.21 -22.23
C GLN A 174 10.73 30.63 -23.49
N PRO A 175 9.50 31.07 -23.84
CA PRO A 175 8.97 30.78 -25.15
C PRO A 175 9.71 31.65 -26.17
N VAL A 176 10.63 31.04 -26.93
CA VAL A 176 11.18 31.66 -28.15
C VAL A 176 10.11 31.53 -29.23
N PHE A 177 9.23 32.52 -29.31
CA PHE A 177 8.51 32.82 -30.56
C PHE A 177 9.13 34.09 -31.10
N SER A 178 10.05 33.93 -32.04
CA SER A 178 10.43 35.01 -32.95
C SER A 178 9.31 35.15 -33.97
N ASP A 179 8.58 36.25 -33.93
CA ASP A 179 7.72 36.67 -35.04
C ASP A 179 8.64 37.06 -36.21
N ASP A 180 8.63 36.25 -37.27
CA ASP A 180 9.23 36.56 -38.56
C ASP A 180 8.19 37.36 -39.37
N ASP A 181 8.33 38.68 -39.36
CA ASP A 181 7.53 39.60 -40.18
C ASP A 181 8.13 39.62 -41.60
N THR A 182 7.41 39.06 -42.57
CA THR A 182 7.66 39.23 -44.01
C THR A 182 6.39 39.71 -44.69
#